data_AF-A0A975GTW0-F1
#
_entry.id   AF-A0A975GTW0-F1
#
_cell.length_a   1.000
_cell.length_b   1.000
_cell.length_c   1.000
_cell.angle_alpha   90.00
_cell.angle_beta   90.00
_cell.angle_gamma   90.00
#
_symmetry.space_group_name_H-M   'P 1'
#
loop_
_entity.id
_entity.type
_entity.pdbx_description
1 polymer ?
#
loop_
_entity_poly.entity_id
_entity_poly.type
_entity_poly.pdbx_seq_one_letter_code
_entity_poly.pdbx_strand_id
1 'polypeptide(L)'
;MKYPSCFGVLDIVFPKGEDDLRHTPEDCLACEHKTECLKTAMGRSDGLKVREEVIDRAYDSGMISFLERWSKKKVIHRKKKEKGS
;
A
#
# COMPACT_ATOMS: atom_id res chain seq x y z
N MET A 1 17.82 12.91 12.54
CA MET A 1 16.69 12.00 12.89
C MET A 1 17.08 10.60 12.43
N LYS A 2 17.11 9.61 13.33
CA LYS A 2 17.38 8.21 12.98
C LYS A 2 16.04 7.49 12.91
N TYR A 3 15.65 7.09 11.71
CA TYR A 3 14.49 6.20 11.55
C TYR A 3 14.88 4.78 11.95
N PRO A 4 13.93 3.99 12.51
CA PRO A 4 14.16 2.58 12.74
C PRO A 4 14.34 1.84 11.40
N SER A 5 15.01 0.69 11.44
CA SER A 5 15.27 -0.13 10.25
C SER A 5 13.98 -0.61 9.56
N CYS A 6 12.87 -0.69 10.28
CA CYS A 6 11.55 -1.03 9.74
C CYS A 6 10.83 0.14 9.04
N PHE A 7 11.38 1.37 9.08
CA PHE A 7 10.70 2.55 8.57
C PHE A 7 10.47 2.47 7.06
N GLY A 8 9.21 2.55 6.65
CA GLY A 8 8.80 2.48 5.25
C GLY A 8 8.95 1.09 4.62
N VAL A 9 9.15 0.03 5.43
CA VAL A 9 9.17 -1.36 4.96
C VAL A 9 7.75 -1.91 5.03
N LEU A 10 7.06 -1.92 3.89
CA LEU A 10 5.64 -2.25 3.80
C LEU A 10 5.29 -3.61 4.37
N ASP A 11 6.13 -4.62 4.16
CA ASP A 11 5.92 -5.98 4.66
C ASP A 11 6.04 -6.09 6.19
N ILE A 12 6.73 -5.13 6.84
CA ILE A 12 6.90 -5.11 8.30
C ILE A 12 5.83 -4.24 8.96
N VAL A 13 5.52 -3.08 8.38
CA VAL A 13 4.59 -2.10 8.99
C VAL A 13 3.15 -2.28 8.55
N PHE A 14 2.94 -2.98 7.44
CA PHE A 14 1.63 -3.35 6.92
C PHE A 14 1.65 -4.75 6.27
N PRO A 15 2.03 -5.79 7.05
CA PRO A 15 2.11 -7.18 6.61
C PRO A 15 0.76 -7.68 6.10
N LYS A 16 0.83 -8.70 5.22
CA LYS A 16 -0.34 -9.47 4.82
C LYS A 16 -0.67 -10.48 5.92
N GLY A 17 -1.90 -10.42 6.43
CA GLY A 17 -2.45 -11.38 7.40
C GLY A 17 -2.97 -12.64 6.72
N GLU A 18 -3.32 -13.62 7.55
CA GLU A 18 -3.84 -14.93 7.11
C GLU A 18 -5.20 -14.83 6.41
N ASP A 19 -5.94 -13.75 6.64
CA ASP A 19 -7.24 -13.45 6.03
C ASP A 19 -7.13 -12.77 4.65
N ASP A 20 -5.95 -12.80 4.03
CA ASP A 20 -5.56 -12.07 2.80
C ASP A 20 -5.56 -10.53 2.97
N LEU A 21 -6.16 -9.96 4.02
CA LEU A 21 -6.08 -8.53 4.30
C LEU A 21 -4.74 -8.15 4.92
N ARG A 22 -4.40 -6.86 4.84
CA ARG A 22 -3.20 -6.31 5.47
C ARG A 22 -3.58 -5.61 6.76
N HIS A 23 -2.78 -5.84 7.79
CA HIS A 23 -3.00 -5.29 9.13
C HIS A 23 -1.79 -4.46 9.56
N THR A 24 -2.02 -3.41 10.34
CA THR A 24 -0.94 -2.66 10.98
C THR A 24 -0.66 -3.30 12.34
N PRO A 25 0.59 -3.73 12.65
CA PRO A 25 0.91 -4.28 13.96
C PRO A 25 0.64 -3.28 15.08
N GLU A 26 0.28 -3.77 16.26
CA GLU A 26 0.00 -2.92 17.44
C GLU A 26 1.20 -2.05 17.84
N ASP A 27 2.41 -2.57 17.76
CA ASP A 27 3.65 -1.82 17.97
C ASP A 27 3.77 -0.62 17.01
N CYS A 28 3.33 -0.78 15.77
CA CYS A 28 3.33 0.30 14.78
C CYS A 28 2.28 1.37 15.09
N LEU A 29 1.19 1.04 15.80
CA LEU A 29 0.19 2.02 16.23
C LEU A 29 0.69 2.89 17.39
N ALA A 30 1.56 2.34 18.24
CA ALA A 30 2.24 3.05 19.33
C ALA A 30 3.47 3.86 18.86
N CYS A 31 3.97 3.61 17.65
CA CYS A 31 5.14 4.29 17.10
C CYS A 31 4.89 5.77 16.80
N GLU A 32 5.82 6.64 17.21
CA GLU A 32 5.78 8.09 16.95
C GLU A 32 5.79 8.42 15.45
N HIS A 33 6.42 7.58 14.63
CA HIS A 33 6.59 7.79 13.21
C HIS A 33 5.52 7.12 12.35
N LYS A 34 4.48 6.52 12.94
CA LYS A 34 3.48 5.69 12.24
C LYS A 34 2.90 6.29 10.97
N THR A 35 2.54 7.58 11.02
CA THR A 35 1.91 8.27 9.90
C THR A 35 2.88 8.45 8.73
N GLU A 36 4.09 8.94 9.00
CA GLU A 36 5.10 9.16 7.97
C GLU A 36 5.70 7.84 7.46
N CYS A 37 5.82 6.84 8.33
CA CYS A 37 6.24 5.50 7.99
C CYS A 37 5.27 4.84 7.01
N LEU A 38 3.96 4.88 7.30
CA LEU A 38 2.95 4.32 6.43
C LEU A 38 2.84 5.08 5.11
N LYS A 39 2.88 6.42 5.12
CA LYS A 39 2.92 7.22 3.89
C LYS A 39 4.15 6.87 3.04
N THR A 40 5.31 6.69 3.65
CA THR A 40 6.55 6.32 2.95
C THR A 40 6.42 4.92 2.35
N ALA A 41 5.94 3.94 3.12
CA ALA A 41 5.72 2.58 2.64
C ALA A 41 4.72 2.55 1.46
N MET A 42 3.60 3.27 1.57
CA MET A 42 2.58 3.41 0.53
C MET A 42 3.06 4.24 -0.67
N GLY A 43 4.06 5.09 -0.47
CA GLY A 43 4.68 5.92 -1.49
C GLY A 43 5.73 5.19 -2.33
N ARG A 44 6.28 4.07 -1.86
CA ARG A 44 7.26 3.26 -2.59
C ARG A 44 6.59 2.32 -3.60
N SER A 45 7.40 1.66 -4.41
CA SER A 45 6.97 0.66 -5.41
C SER A 45 6.07 -0.43 -4.82
N ASP A 46 6.34 -0.86 -3.59
CA ASP A 46 5.55 -1.89 -2.91
C ASP A 46 4.16 -1.39 -2.53
N GLY A 47 4.03 -0.11 -2.14
CA GLY A 47 2.73 0.52 -1.86
C GLY A 47 1.82 0.63 -3.09
N LEU A 48 2.42 0.67 -4.29
CA LEU A 48 1.68 0.65 -5.55
C LEU A 48 1.09 -0.74 -5.84
N LYS A 49 1.78 -1.83 -5.48
CA LYS A 49 1.22 -3.19 -5.57
C LYS A 49 0.01 -3.36 -4.65
N VAL A 50 0.09 -2.86 -3.42
CA VAL A 50 -1.05 -2.92 -2.46
C VAL A 50 -2.26 -2.16 -2.99
N ARG A 51 -2.05 -1.01 -3.62
CA ARG A 51 -3.16 -0.28 -4.27
C ARG A 51 -3.77 -1.06 -5.43
N GLU A 52 -3.00 -1.84 -6.18
CA GLU A 52 -3.54 -2.74 -7.21
C GLU A 52 -4.37 -3.85 -6.58
N GLU A 53 -3.86 -4.51 -5.53
CA GLU A 53 -4.61 -5.56 -4.80
C GLU A 53 -5.95 -5.05 -4.26
N VAL A 54 -6.00 -3.83 -3.72
CA VAL A 54 -7.24 -3.20 -3.25
C VAL A 54 -8.23 -2.96 -4.39
N ILE A 55 -7.75 -2.52 -5.56
CA ILE A 55 -8.61 -2.32 -6.75
C ILE A 55 -9.14 -3.66 -7.26
N ASP A 56 -8.29 -4.70 -7.28
CA ASP A 56 -8.70 -6.03 -7.68
C ASP A 56 -9.76 -6.62 -6.73
N ARG A 57 -9.58 -6.49 -5.40
CA ARG A 57 -10.62 -6.89 -4.43
C ARG A 57 -11.92 -6.11 -4.57
N ALA A 58 -11.85 -4.79 -4.78
CA ALA A 58 -13.05 -3.98 -4.97
C ALA A 58 -13.82 -4.37 -6.25
N TYR A 59 -13.11 -4.85 -7.27
CA TYR A 59 -13.73 -5.36 -8.48
C TYR A 59 -14.34 -6.74 -8.26
N ASP A 60 -13.63 -7.62 -7.55
CA ASP A 60 -14.11 -8.97 -7.20
C ASP A 60 -15.36 -8.93 -6.31
N SER A 61 -15.40 -8.00 -5.35
CA SER A 61 -16.58 -7.75 -4.49
C SER A 61 -17.73 -7.02 -5.20
N GLY A 62 -17.56 -6.66 -6.49
CA GLY A 62 -18.56 -5.90 -7.26
C GLY A 62 -18.73 -4.45 -6.83
N MET A 63 -17.89 -3.92 -5.93
CA MET A 63 -17.94 -2.53 -5.47
C MET A 63 -17.51 -1.52 -6.54
N ILE A 64 -16.74 -1.95 -7.54
CA ILE A 64 -16.34 -1.11 -8.68
C ILE A 64 -16.56 -1.83 -10.01
N SER A 65 -16.87 -1.06 -11.05
CA SER A 65 -17.05 -1.59 -12.40
C SER A 65 -15.72 -1.83 -13.13
N PHE A 66 -15.74 -2.61 -14.22
CA PHE A 66 -14.55 -2.91 -15.04
C PHE A 66 -13.82 -1.64 -15.52
N LEU A 67 -14.55 -0.61 -15.93
CA LEU A 67 -13.99 0.67 -16.37
C LEU A 67 -13.27 1.40 -15.22
N GLU A 68 -13.82 1.34 -14.00
CA GLU A 68 -13.20 1.93 -12.82
C GLU A 68 -11.93 1.18 -12.41
N ARG A 69 -11.94 -0.16 -12.46
CA ARG A 69 -10.74 -0.99 -12.26
C ARG A 69 -9.64 -0.57 -13.22
N TRP A 70 -9.95 -0.48 -14.52
CA TRP A 70 -8.98 -0.11 -15.55
C TRP A 70 -8.46 1.32 -15.38
N SER A 71 -9.34 2.29 -15.11
CA SER A 71 -8.97 3.68 -14.85
C SER A 71 -8.01 3.81 -13.66
N LYS A 72 -8.36 3.17 -12.53
CA LYS A 72 -7.53 3.19 -11.32
C LYS A 72 -6.19 2.47 -11.53
N LYS A 73 -6.15 1.33 -12.24
CA LYS A 73 -4.90 0.64 -12.61
C LYS A 73 -4.01 1.49 -13.53
N LYS A 74 -4.59 2.23 -14.49
CA LYS A 74 -3.84 3.18 -15.33
C LYS A 74 -3.14 4.26 -14.52
N VAL A 75 -3.81 4.83 -13.50
CA VAL A 75 -3.22 5.84 -12.62
C VAL A 75 -2.03 5.27 -11.83
N ILE A 76 -2.13 4.03 -11.36
CA ILE A 76 -1.03 3.35 -10.67
C ILE A 76 0.14 3.10 -11.63
N HIS A 77 -0.14 2.62 -12.83
CA HIS A 77 0.89 2.39 -13.85
C HIS A 77 1.64 3.68 -14.21
N ARG A 78 0.93 4.81 -14.33
CA ARG A 78 1.54 6.13 -14.54
C ARG A 78 2.47 6.51 -13.39
N LYS A 79 2.01 6.34 -12.14
CA LYS A 79 2.83 6.59 -10.94
C LYS A 79 4.06 5.69 -10.83
N LYS A 80 4.00 4.44 -11.34
CA LYS A 80 5.17 3.55 -11.43
C LYS A 80 6.20 4.08 -12.44
N LYS A 81 5.76 4.58 -13.59
CA LYS A 81 6.65 5.20 -14.60
C LYS A 81 7.30 6.48 -14.10
N GLU A 82 6.58 7.32 -13.37
CA GLU A 82 7.09 8.59 -12.84
C GLU A 82 8.09 8.43 -11.68
N LYS A 83 8.06 7.30 -10.97
CA LYS A 83 8.95 7.00 -9.83
C LYS A 83 10.15 6.11 -10.19
N GLY A 84 10.30 5.76 -11.47
CA GLY A 84 11.38 4.93 -11.99
C GLY A 84 12.46 5.72 -12.74
N SER A 85 12.55 7.03 -12.55
CA SER A 85 13.60 7.90 -13.12
C SER A 85 14.52 8.47 -12.06
#